data_AF-X0UHI1-F1
#
_entry.id   AF-X0UHI1-F1
#
_cell.length_a   1.000
_cell.length_b   1.000
_cell.length_c   1.000
_cell.angle_alpha   90.00
_cell.angle_beta   90.00
_cell.angle_gamma   90.00
#
_symmetry.space_group_name_H-M   'P 1'
#
loop_
_entity.id
_entity.type
_entity.pdbx_description
1 polymer ?
#
loop_
_entity_poly.entity_id
_entity_poly.type
_entity_poly.pdbx_seq_one_letter_code
_entity_poly.pdbx_strand_id
1 'polypeptide(L)'
;TYHTNSVYNESYLSTYNVTYHNYVSTNISNRSYFWNNLASPLDSWLSTFNQTYQNYVANNISNMSYFLRGYYWANNPFFDVWKLDTNATTECGDGEYLDGSSACIHFNDTVIDINKITYYNATSVQAVIGTIDDGDVDDTKVFDGESLNVSEANAEPGLDLRINFTGVDDFNQLIIRYKTTPNKDHKVVIQLWDFVNDVWDDHDFYIETEFWDNPYIPIWDSTLHIGTGANAGEVWVRIYMEDRGKTIHTHFFDFFQLSLGTGTFASQEVDPLSWH
;
A
#
# COMPACT_ATOMS: atom_id res chain seq x y z
N THR A 1 -10.10 -33.12 64.39
CA THR A 1 -9.08 -32.35 63.65
C THR A 1 -8.65 -33.20 62.48
N TYR A 2 -9.26 -32.99 61.32
CA TYR A 2 -8.96 -33.72 60.08
C TYR A 2 -8.31 -32.72 59.12
N HIS A 3 -7.04 -32.96 58.80
CA HIS A 3 -6.29 -32.20 57.80
C HIS A 3 -6.51 -32.83 56.43
N THR A 4 -7.12 -32.09 55.51
CA THR A 4 -7.19 -32.43 54.09
C THR A 4 -5.91 -31.94 53.41
N ASN A 5 -5.13 -32.88 52.87
CA ASN A 5 -3.99 -32.61 52.00
C ASN A 5 -4.50 -32.09 50.64
N SER A 6 -4.15 -30.84 50.31
CA SER A 6 -4.25 -30.28 48.96
C SER A 6 -3.04 -30.74 48.14
N VAL A 7 -3.30 -31.50 47.07
CA VAL A 7 -2.30 -31.84 46.05
C VAL A 7 -2.21 -30.67 45.08
N TYR A 8 -1.07 -29.98 45.08
CA TYR A 8 -0.69 -29.03 44.04
C TYR A 8 -0.30 -29.84 42.79
N ASN A 9 -1.00 -29.61 41.68
CA ASN A 9 -0.62 -30.14 40.37
C ASN A 9 0.19 -29.04 39.67
N GLU A 10 1.51 -29.11 39.77
CA GLU A 10 2.43 -28.27 39.00
C GLU A 10 2.48 -28.78 37.56
N SER A 11 1.82 -28.07 36.64
CA SER A 11 1.98 -28.29 35.21
C SER A 11 3.33 -27.72 34.77
N TYR A 12 4.25 -28.61 34.40
CA TYR A 12 5.49 -28.28 33.71
C TYR A 12 5.20 -27.52 32.40
N LEU A 13 5.57 -26.24 32.34
CA LEU A 13 5.69 -25.49 31.09
C LEU A 13 6.90 -26.05 30.32
N SER A 14 6.63 -26.83 29.28
CA SER A 14 7.64 -27.12 28.26
C SER A 14 7.72 -25.93 27.32
N THR A 15 8.86 -25.24 27.33
CA THR A 15 9.20 -24.24 26.32
C THR A 15 9.57 -24.97 25.03
N TYR A 16 8.72 -24.85 24.01
CA TYR A 16 9.09 -25.24 22.65
C TYR A 16 9.87 -24.09 21.99
N ASN A 17 11.07 -24.40 21.52
CA ASN A 17 11.79 -23.57 20.57
C ASN A 17 11.00 -23.54 19.27
N VAL A 18 10.43 -22.37 18.93
CA VAL A 18 9.88 -22.13 17.60
C VAL A 18 11.00 -21.64 16.71
N THR A 19 11.47 -22.51 15.82
CA THR A 19 12.30 -22.16 14.67
C THR A 19 11.41 -21.42 13.67
N TYR A 20 11.75 -20.17 13.34
CA TYR A 20 11.03 -19.40 12.33
C TYR A 20 11.18 -20.06 10.96
N HIS A 21 10.13 -20.70 10.47
CA HIS A 21 9.93 -20.92 9.05
C HIS A 21 8.87 -19.92 8.57
N ASN A 22 9.32 -18.94 7.78
CA ASN A 22 8.46 -17.97 7.12
C ASN A 22 7.53 -18.69 6.12
N TYR A 23 6.31 -18.94 6.59
CA TYR A 23 5.12 -18.98 5.77
C TYR A 23 4.19 -17.91 6.34
N VAL A 24 4.11 -16.75 5.68
CA VAL A 24 3.02 -15.82 5.92
C VAL A 24 1.82 -16.38 5.15
N SER A 25 1.13 -17.35 5.75
CA SER A 25 -0.30 -17.45 5.51
C SER A 25 -0.93 -16.43 6.46
N THR A 26 -1.31 -15.27 5.96
CA THR A 26 -2.33 -14.42 6.60
C THR A 26 -3.65 -15.16 6.53
N ASN A 27 -3.75 -16.21 7.33
CA ASN A 27 -5.02 -16.74 7.75
C ASN A 27 -5.65 -15.61 8.57
N ILE A 28 -6.63 -14.90 8.00
CA ILE A 28 -7.57 -14.10 8.79
C ILE A 28 -8.36 -15.10 9.62
N SER A 29 -7.71 -15.68 10.63
CA SER A 29 -8.40 -16.36 11.70
C SER A 29 -9.16 -15.28 12.42
N ASN A 30 -10.49 -15.34 12.35
CA ASN A 30 -11.39 -14.59 13.20
C ASN A 30 -11.02 -14.86 14.66
N ARG A 31 -10.08 -14.08 15.23
CA ARG A 31 -9.64 -14.19 16.63
C ARG A 31 -10.63 -13.52 17.60
N SER A 32 -11.91 -13.68 17.32
CA SER A 32 -12.91 -13.63 18.38
C SER A 32 -12.69 -14.84 19.28
N TYR A 33 -12.36 -14.60 20.55
CA TYR A 33 -12.09 -15.62 21.58
C TYR A 33 -13.23 -16.67 21.75
N PHE A 34 -14.38 -16.45 21.12
CA PHE A 34 -15.55 -17.34 21.14
C PHE A 34 -15.41 -18.59 20.26
N TRP A 35 -14.50 -18.63 19.29
CA TRP A 35 -14.47 -19.70 18.29
C TRP A 35 -13.41 -20.77 18.52
N ASN A 36 -12.58 -20.64 19.55
CA ASN A 36 -11.42 -21.50 19.80
C ASN A 36 -11.74 -22.96 20.22
N ASN A 37 -12.99 -23.40 20.17
CA ASN A 37 -13.40 -24.77 20.53
C ASN A 37 -14.52 -25.36 19.65
N LEU A 38 -14.78 -24.80 18.45
CA LEU A 38 -15.75 -25.37 17.52
C LEU A 38 -15.02 -25.97 16.31
N ALA A 39 -15.06 -27.29 16.19
CA ALA A 39 -14.26 -28.08 15.24
C ALA A 39 -14.74 -28.01 13.76
N SER A 40 -15.42 -26.94 13.38
CA SER A 40 -16.00 -26.58 12.07
C SER A 40 -17.42 -26.03 12.27
N PRO A 41 -17.91 -25.14 11.40
CA PRO A 41 -19.32 -24.78 11.37
C PRO A 41 -20.10 -25.92 10.73
N LEU A 42 -20.27 -27.03 11.45
CA LEU A 42 -21.33 -27.98 11.13
C LEU A 42 -22.65 -27.32 11.50
N ASP A 43 -23.32 -26.80 10.47
CA ASP A 43 -24.77 -26.66 10.38
C ASP A 43 -25.50 -26.38 11.70
N SER A 44 -25.58 -25.10 12.07
CA SER A 44 -26.58 -24.67 13.06
C SER A 44 -27.97 -24.67 12.41
N TRP A 45 -28.48 -25.86 12.07
CA TRP A 45 -29.87 -26.02 11.70
C TRP A 45 -30.74 -25.72 12.93
N LEU A 46 -31.52 -24.63 12.82
CA LEU A 46 -32.44 -24.10 13.82
C LEU A 46 -33.47 -25.13 14.31
N SER A 47 -33.64 -26.25 13.60
CA SER A 47 -34.58 -27.33 13.94
C SER A 47 -34.18 -28.21 15.11
N THR A 48 -32.94 -28.12 15.62
CA THR A 48 -32.43 -29.03 16.66
C THR A 48 -32.45 -28.46 18.07
N PHE A 49 -32.94 -27.23 18.26
CA PHE A 49 -33.08 -26.63 19.59
C PHE A 49 -34.32 -27.17 20.31
N ASN A 50 -34.09 -28.23 21.09
CA ASN A 50 -35.06 -28.74 22.06
C ASN A 50 -35.50 -27.61 23.02
N GLN A 51 -36.80 -27.51 23.28
CA GLN A 51 -37.45 -26.43 24.04
C GLN A 51 -36.89 -26.27 25.47
N THR A 52 -36.27 -27.31 26.02
CA THR A 52 -35.57 -27.26 27.31
C THR A 52 -34.28 -26.45 27.26
N TYR A 53 -33.56 -26.43 26.12
CA TYR A 53 -32.32 -25.65 25.95
C TYR A 53 -32.61 -24.15 25.76
N GLN A 54 -33.74 -23.81 25.13
CA GLN A 54 -34.16 -22.41 25.01
C GLN A 54 -34.44 -21.75 26.38
N ASN A 55 -34.95 -22.51 27.35
CA ASN A 55 -35.20 -22.00 28.70
C ASN A 55 -33.92 -21.84 29.55
N TYR A 56 -32.88 -22.63 29.29
CA TYR A 56 -31.60 -22.49 29.99
C TYR A 56 -30.78 -21.28 29.48
N VAL A 57 -30.86 -21.04 28.17
CA VAL A 57 -30.22 -19.88 27.52
C VAL A 57 -31.00 -18.59 27.79
N ALA A 58 -32.33 -18.61 27.79
CA ALA A 58 -33.15 -17.41 28.07
C ALA A 58 -32.98 -16.86 29.50
N ASN A 59 -32.67 -17.70 30.49
CA ASN A 59 -32.52 -17.28 31.88
C ASN A 59 -31.10 -16.80 32.25
N ASN A 60 -30.07 -17.18 31.48
CA ASN A 60 -28.70 -16.70 31.69
C ASN A 60 -28.30 -15.55 30.74
N ILE A 61 -29.19 -15.19 29.82
CA ILE A 61 -28.95 -14.15 28.80
C ILE A 61 -29.95 -13.00 28.97
N SER A 62 -29.94 -12.37 30.16
CA SER A 62 -30.64 -11.11 30.37
C SER A 62 -29.94 -9.93 29.66
N ASN A 63 -28.66 -10.07 29.33
CA ASN A 63 -27.84 -8.97 28.77
C ASN A 63 -27.53 -9.07 27.26
N MET A 64 -27.73 -10.22 26.60
CA MET A 64 -27.53 -10.35 25.14
C MET A 64 -28.85 -10.25 24.36
N SER A 65 -29.99 -10.34 25.06
CA SER A 65 -31.33 -10.19 24.47
C SER A 65 -31.66 -8.76 24.03
N TYR A 66 -30.89 -7.76 24.48
CA TYR A 66 -31.02 -6.38 24.00
C TYR A 66 -30.27 -6.12 22.69
N PHE A 67 -29.27 -6.94 22.35
CA PHE A 67 -28.53 -6.75 21.10
C PHE A 67 -29.24 -7.36 19.89
N LEU A 68 -30.00 -8.45 20.09
CA LEU A 68 -30.74 -9.13 19.00
C LEU A 68 -32.22 -8.73 18.87
N ARG A 69 -32.81 -8.03 19.85
CA ARG A 69 -34.19 -7.51 19.73
C ARG A 69 -34.28 -6.03 19.33
N GLY A 70 -33.13 -5.38 19.12
CA GLY A 70 -33.07 -3.96 18.80
C GLY A 70 -33.38 -3.59 17.34
N TYR A 71 -33.73 -4.53 16.46
CA TYR A 71 -33.86 -4.21 15.04
C TYR A 71 -34.89 -5.06 14.29
N TYR A 72 -36.15 -5.02 14.74
CA TYR A 72 -37.27 -5.53 13.93
C TYR A 72 -38.25 -4.42 13.47
N TRP A 73 -38.00 -3.16 13.84
CA TRP A 73 -39.00 -2.08 13.69
C TRP A 73 -38.44 -0.77 13.10
N ALA A 74 -37.19 -0.75 12.61
CA ALA A 74 -36.64 0.41 11.91
C ALA A 74 -36.44 0.08 10.43
N ASN A 75 -37.35 0.58 9.59
CA ASN A 75 -37.27 0.57 8.13
C ASN A 75 -36.15 1.48 7.59
N ASN A 76 -34.91 1.36 8.10
CA ASN A 76 -33.80 2.20 7.66
C ASN A 76 -32.71 1.34 7.00
N PRO A 77 -32.72 1.19 5.66
CA PRO A 77 -31.89 0.22 4.93
C PRO A 77 -30.40 0.61 4.79
N PHE A 78 -29.93 1.65 5.49
CA PHE A 78 -28.61 2.24 5.24
C PHE A 78 -27.48 1.77 6.17
N PHE A 79 -27.75 0.96 7.20
CA PHE A 79 -26.71 0.51 8.15
C PHE A 79 -26.84 -0.97 8.56
N ASP A 80 -27.25 -1.83 7.64
CA ASP A 80 -27.14 -3.26 7.86
C ASP A 80 -25.84 -3.78 7.24
N VAL A 81 -24.81 -3.93 8.09
CA VAL A 81 -23.53 -4.55 7.72
C VAL A 81 -23.70 -6.07 7.53
N TRP A 82 -24.89 -6.60 7.83
CA TRP A 82 -25.24 -8.02 7.73
C TRP A 82 -26.45 -8.23 6.83
N LYS A 83 -26.45 -7.62 5.63
CA LYS A 83 -27.33 -8.12 4.57
C LYS A 83 -26.92 -9.54 4.23
N LEU A 84 -27.58 -10.50 4.88
CA LEU A 84 -27.71 -11.84 4.36
C LEU A 84 -28.35 -11.69 2.98
N ASP A 85 -27.59 -11.95 1.93
CA ASP A 85 -28.14 -11.93 0.58
C ASP A 85 -29.19 -13.04 0.46
N THR A 86 -30.46 -12.67 0.55
CA THR A 86 -31.58 -13.62 0.44
C THR A 86 -31.76 -14.13 -1.00
N ASN A 87 -31.05 -13.57 -1.98
CA ASN A 87 -31.04 -14.03 -3.36
C ASN A 87 -29.89 -15.03 -3.63
N ALA A 88 -29.13 -15.42 -2.61
CA ALA A 88 -28.17 -16.52 -2.66
C ALA A 88 -28.86 -17.85 -3.00
N THR A 89 -29.12 -18.12 -4.28
CA THR A 89 -29.71 -19.40 -4.71
C THR A 89 -28.70 -20.53 -4.77
N THR A 90 -27.41 -20.21 -4.62
CA THR A 90 -26.29 -21.14 -4.72
C THR A 90 -25.28 -20.85 -3.61
N GLU A 91 -24.91 -21.90 -2.88
CA GLU A 91 -23.75 -21.90 -2.00
C GLU A 91 -22.52 -21.63 -2.87
N CYS A 92 -21.83 -20.52 -2.62
CA CYS A 92 -20.53 -20.28 -3.25
C CYS A 92 -19.50 -21.25 -2.65
N GLY A 93 -18.49 -21.61 -3.42
CA GLY A 93 -17.42 -22.49 -2.96
C GLY A 93 -16.63 -21.86 -1.80
N ASP A 94 -15.88 -22.67 -1.05
CA ASP A 94 -14.95 -22.16 -0.04
C ASP A 94 -14.01 -21.10 -0.65
N GLY A 95 -14.03 -19.89 -0.09
CA GLY A 95 -13.22 -18.75 -0.56
C GLY A 95 -13.91 -17.84 -1.59
N GLU A 96 -15.20 -18.04 -1.84
CA GLU A 96 -16.05 -17.17 -2.64
C GLU A 96 -17.06 -16.40 -1.77
N TYR A 97 -17.44 -15.21 -2.23
CA TYR A 97 -18.41 -14.32 -1.59
C TYR A 97 -19.49 -13.93 -2.60
N LEU A 98 -20.69 -13.62 -2.14
CA LEU A 98 -21.75 -13.10 -2.99
C LEU A 98 -21.61 -11.59 -3.14
N ASP A 99 -21.69 -11.09 -4.37
CA ASP A 99 -21.62 -9.66 -4.68
C ASP A 99 -22.98 -8.93 -4.60
N GLY A 100 -24.05 -9.64 -4.23
CA GLY A 100 -25.43 -9.13 -4.22
C GLY A 100 -26.17 -9.23 -5.57
N SER A 101 -25.52 -9.74 -6.62
CA SER A 101 -26.09 -10.03 -7.94
C SER A 101 -26.34 -11.52 -8.18
N SER A 102 -26.17 -12.35 -7.14
CA SER A 102 -26.16 -13.82 -7.21
C SER A 102 -24.93 -14.41 -7.93
N ALA A 103 -23.88 -13.61 -8.18
CA ALA A 103 -22.60 -14.10 -8.65
C ALA A 103 -21.69 -14.42 -7.46
N CYS A 104 -21.03 -15.57 -7.52
CA CYS A 104 -19.95 -15.92 -6.60
C CYS A 104 -18.65 -15.30 -7.11
N ILE A 105 -18.03 -14.46 -6.29
CA ILE A 105 -16.75 -13.82 -6.57
C ILE A 105 -15.69 -14.37 -5.61
N HIS A 106 -14.53 -14.77 -6.10
CA HIS A 106 -13.41 -15.03 -5.20
C HIS A 106 -12.93 -13.71 -4.59
N PHE A 107 -12.65 -13.70 -3.28
CA PHE A 107 -12.01 -12.55 -2.65
C PHE A 107 -10.67 -12.24 -3.30
N ASN A 108 -9.93 -13.28 -3.70
CA ASN A 108 -8.71 -13.12 -4.45
C ASN A 108 -8.97 -12.42 -5.79
N ASP A 109 -10.02 -12.76 -6.53
CA ASP A 109 -10.30 -12.14 -7.83
C ASP A 109 -10.76 -10.67 -7.73
N THR A 110 -11.21 -10.22 -6.56
CA THR A 110 -11.68 -8.84 -6.32
C THR A 110 -10.69 -7.97 -5.55
N VAL A 111 -9.79 -8.58 -4.78
CA VAL A 111 -8.77 -7.87 -3.97
C VAL A 111 -7.41 -7.86 -4.65
N ILE A 112 -7.16 -8.72 -5.64
CA ILE A 112 -5.92 -8.71 -6.43
C ILE A 112 -5.80 -7.44 -7.29
N ASP A 113 -6.90 -6.82 -7.73
CA ASP A 113 -6.81 -5.62 -8.60
C ASP A 113 -6.59 -4.31 -7.82
N ILE A 114 -7.14 -4.21 -6.60
CA ILE A 114 -6.96 -3.03 -5.73
C ILE A 114 -5.56 -2.99 -5.10
N ASN A 115 -4.87 -4.13 -5.04
CA ASN A 115 -3.54 -4.28 -4.44
C ASN A 115 -2.45 -4.56 -5.49
N LYS A 116 -2.75 -4.51 -6.79
CA LYS A 116 -1.72 -4.68 -7.81
C LYS A 116 -0.92 -3.39 -7.94
N ILE A 117 0.05 -3.23 -7.04
CA ILE A 117 1.01 -2.15 -7.15
C ILE A 117 1.97 -2.51 -8.28
N THR A 118 2.00 -1.67 -9.32
CA THR A 118 2.98 -1.80 -10.40
C THR A 118 4.01 -0.70 -10.23
N TYR A 119 5.29 -1.07 -10.34
CA TYR A 119 6.41 -0.16 -10.17
C TYR A 119 7.22 -0.07 -11.46
N TYR A 120 7.64 1.15 -11.81
CA TYR A 120 8.51 1.43 -12.95
C TYR A 120 9.75 2.15 -12.46
N ASN A 121 10.90 1.50 -12.63
CA ASN A 121 12.19 2.10 -12.32
C ASN A 121 12.67 2.97 -13.49
N ALA A 122 13.47 3.99 -13.17
CA ALA A 122 14.12 4.80 -14.19
C ALA A 122 15.00 3.92 -15.10
N THR A 123 15.00 4.25 -16.39
CA THR A 123 15.71 3.51 -17.45
C THR A 123 16.89 4.30 -18.02
N SER A 124 16.81 5.63 -17.96
CA SER A 124 17.94 6.52 -18.22
C SER A 124 17.80 7.82 -17.44
N VAL A 125 18.94 8.43 -17.13
CA VAL A 125 19.02 9.78 -16.58
C VAL A 125 20.01 10.62 -17.40
N GLN A 126 19.69 11.89 -17.61
CA GLN A 126 20.52 12.84 -18.35
C GLN A 126 20.48 14.22 -17.70
N ALA A 127 21.64 14.80 -17.38
CA ALA A 127 21.74 16.23 -17.10
C ALA A 127 21.87 17.01 -18.42
N VAL A 128 20.81 17.70 -18.82
CA VAL A 128 20.84 18.65 -19.96
C VAL A 128 21.48 19.96 -19.52
N ILE A 129 21.18 20.39 -18.30
CA ILE A 129 21.87 21.50 -17.60
C ILE A 129 22.24 21.01 -16.21
N GLY A 130 23.45 21.35 -15.78
CA GLY A 130 24.12 20.74 -14.62
C GLY A 130 25.17 19.73 -15.07
N THR A 131 25.74 18.99 -14.13
CA THR A 131 26.74 17.95 -14.37
C THR A 131 26.42 16.75 -13.48
N ILE A 132 26.34 15.56 -14.05
CA ILE A 132 26.37 14.33 -13.27
C ILE A 132 27.81 14.14 -12.79
N ASP A 133 28.03 14.30 -11.50
CA ASP A 133 29.36 14.24 -10.89
C ASP A 133 29.75 12.80 -10.55
N ASP A 134 28.77 11.98 -10.18
CA ASP A 134 28.93 10.60 -9.74
C ASP A 134 27.63 9.82 -9.88
N GLY A 135 27.75 8.49 -9.95
CA GLY A 135 26.64 7.55 -10.11
C GLY A 135 26.01 7.52 -11.50
N ASP A 136 25.07 6.59 -11.70
CA ASP A 136 24.27 6.44 -12.91
C ASP A 136 22.79 6.11 -12.62
N VAL A 137 22.03 5.66 -13.62
CA VAL A 137 20.61 5.34 -13.46
C VAL A 137 20.36 4.12 -12.57
N ASP A 138 21.30 3.17 -12.49
CA ASP A 138 21.16 1.97 -11.66
C ASP A 138 21.22 2.33 -10.17
N ASP A 139 21.99 3.36 -9.80
CA ASP A 139 22.06 3.89 -8.44
C ASP A 139 20.72 4.50 -7.96
N THR A 140 19.83 4.85 -8.89
CA THR A 140 18.51 5.40 -8.58
C THR A 140 17.42 4.34 -8.36
N LYS A 141 17.80 3.06 -8.28
CA LYS A 141 16.86 1.92 -8.17
C LYS A 141 16.85 1.28 -6.78
N VAL A 142 17.81 1.62 -5.92
CA VAL A 142 18.02 0.96 -4.62
C VAL A 142 18.01 1.99 -3.50
N PHE A 143 17.08 1.81 -2.57
CA PHE A 143 16.97 2.66 -1.39
C PHE A 143 18.22 2.52 -0.50
N ASP A 144 18.73 3.63 0.02
CA ASP A 144 19.96 3.70 0.85
C ASP A 144 21.22 3.15 0.16
N GLY A 145 21.22 3.11 -1.18
CA GLY A 145 22.37 2.71 -1.99
C GLY A 145 23.39 3.82 -2.23
N GLU A 146 24.22 3.62 -3.26
CA GLU A 146 24.97 4.72 -3.87
C GLU A 146 23.97 5.70 -4.50
N SER A 147 24.30 6.99 -4.54
CA SER A 147 23.41 8.02 -5.07
C SER A 147 23.93 8.59 -6.37
N LEU A 148 23.02 8.89 -7.30
CA LEU A 148 23.28 9.77 -8.42
C LEU A 148 23.47 11.20 -7.90
N ASN A 149 24.63 11.77 -8.18
CA ASN A 149 25.01 13.10 -7.72
C ASN A 149 25.03 14.07 -8.90
N VAL A 150 24.29 15.17 -8.79
CA VAL A 150 24.14 16.15 -9.86
C VAL A 150 24.40 17.55 -9.33
N SER A 151 25.50 18.16 -9.76
CA SER A 151 25.76 19.58 -9.49
C SER A 151 25.06 20.47 -10.49
N GLU A 152 24.56 21.59 -9.99
CA GLU A 152 23.96 22.64 -10.81
C GLU A 152 24.98 23.32 -11.72
N ALA A 153 24.49 23.89 -12.82
CA ALA A 153 25.29 24.75 -13.65
C ALA A 153 25.46 26.13 -13.01
N ASN A 154 26.60 26.77 -13.28
CA ASN A 154 26.81 28.18 -12.96
C ASN A 154 26.15 29.13 -14.00
N ALA A 155 24.94 28.80 -14.44
CA ALA A 155 24.19 29.49 -15.48
C ALA A 155 22.68 29.38 -15.21
N GLU A 156 21.86 30.19 -15.88
CA GLU A 156 20.39 30.06 -15.85
C GLU A 156 19.95 29.30 -17.12
N PRO A 157 19.17 28.21 -17.01
CA PRO A 157 18.67 27.59 -15.76
C PRO A 157 19.79 26.92 -14.96
N GLY A 158 19.59 26.77 -13.65
CA GLY A 158 20.58 26.13 -12.78
C GLY A 158 20.62 24.60 -12.93
N LEU A 159 19.47 23.97 -13.21
CA LEU A 159 19.36 22.52 -13.35
C LEU A 159 18.29 22.13 -14.38
N ASP A 160 18.58 21.15 -15.23
CA ASP A 160 17.63 20.43 -16.08
C ASP A 160 18.09 18.96 -16.12
N LEU A 161 17.61 18.17 -15.17
CA LEU A 161 17.85 16.73 -15.08
C LEU A 161 16.62 16.00 -15.63
N ARG A 162 16.82 15.12 -16.60
CA ARG A 162 15.75 14.37 -17.27
C ARG A 162 15.87 12.89 -16.96
N ILE A 163 14.76 12.30 -16.54
CA ILE A 163 14.63 10.91 -16.16
C ILE A 163 13.61 10.27 -17.09
N ASN A 164 13.95 9.15 -17.70
CA ASN A 164 13.07 8.39 -18.58
C ASN A 164 12.64 7.08 -17.92
N PHE A 165 11.39 6.70 -18.13
CA PHE A 165 10.82 5.41 -17.80
C PHE A 165 10.29 4.78 -19.08
N THR A 166 10.40 3.46 -19.23
CA THR A 166 9.90 2.74 -20.41
C THR A 166 9.01 1.58 -20.01
N GLY A 167 8.09 1.20 -20.90
CA GLY A 167 7.16 0.10 -20.64
C GLY A 167 6.07 0.46 -19.62
N VAL A 168 5.81 1.76 -19.44
CA VAL A 168 4.76 2.27 -18.56
C VAL A 168 3.41 2.18 -19.28
N ASP A 169 2.44 1.48 -18.68
CA ASP A 169 1.07 1.39 -19.20
C ASP A 169 0.12 2.39 -18.51
N ASP A 170 0.31 2.60 -17.21
CA ASP A 170 -0.40 3.55 -16.36
C ASP A 170 0.40 3.82 -15.07
N PHE A 171 0.19 4.97 -14.44
CA PHE A 171 0.78 5.35 -13.14
C PHE A 171 -0.07 6.45 -12.48
N ASN A 172 -0.01 6.56 -11.16
CA ASN A 172 -0.74 7.61 -10.41
C ASN A 172 0.15 8.35 -9.40
N GLN A 173 1.43 7.99 -9.31
CA GLN A 173 2.38 8.67 -8.45
C GLN A 173 3.83 8.55 -8.94
N LEU A 174 4.60 9.59 -8.65
CA LEU A 174 6.06 9.61 -8.75
C LEU A 174 6.64 9.66 -7.34
N ILE A 175 7.59 8.77 -7.05
CA ILE A 175 8.33 8.72 -5.79
C ILE A 175 9.77 9.11 -6.10
N ILE A 176 10.27 10.06 -5.33
CA ILE A 176 11.66 10.50 -5.40
C ILE A 176 12.23 10.40 -4.00
N ARG A 177 13.50 10.04 -3.87
CA ARG A 177 14.27 10.30 -2.66
C ARG A 177 15.46 11.16 -2.99
N TYR A 178 15.59 12.25 -2.24
CA TYR A 178 16.61 13.25 -2.52
C TYR A 178 17.16 13.89 -1.26
N LYS A 179 18.32 14.52 -1.42
CA LYS A 179 18.83 15.58 -0.54
C LYS A 179 19.69 16.52 -1.38
N THR A 180 20.09 17.65 -0.79
CA THR A 180 20.88 18.69 -1.45
C THR A 180 21.96 19.23 -0.52
N THR A 181 23.09 19.68 -1.06
CA THR A 181 24.09 20.42 -0.28
C THR A 181 24.70 21.59 -1.07
N PRO A 182 24.87 22.77 -0.46
CA PRO A 182 24.28 23.19 0.83
C PRO A 182 22.76 23.40 0.72
N ASN A 183 22.02 23.46 1.82
CA ASN A 183 20.61 23.92 1.76
C ASN A 183 20.53 25.47 1.73
N LYS A 184 19.80 26.02 0.75
CA LYS A 184 19.47 27.46 0.64
C LYS A 184 17.97 27.74 0.50
N ASP A 185 17.14 26.72 0.74
CA ASP A 185 15.69 26.77 0.61
C ASP A 185 15.22 27.20 -0.79
N HIS A 186 15.98 26.88 -1.85
CA HIS A 186 15.47 27.08 -3.21
C HIS A 186 14.42 26.03 -3.56
N LYS A 187 13.51 26.43 -4.44
CA LYS A 187 12.45 25.61 -4.98
C LYS A 187 12.94 24.93 -6.27
N VAL A 188 12.87 23.62 -6.31
CA VAL A 188 13.14 22.80 -7.50
C VAL A 188 11.83 22.23 -8.00
N VAL A 189 11.50 22.50 -9.25
CA VAL A 189 10.24 22.10 -9.89
C VAL A 189 10.37 20.69 -10.45
N ILE A 190 9.34 19.88 -10.23
CA ILE A 190 9.19 18.57 -10.84
C ILE A 190 8.15 18.69 -11.95
N GLN A 191 8.56 18.31 -13.15
CA GLN A 191 7.72 18.37 -14.35
C GLN A 191 7.62 17.01 -15.02
N LEU A 192 6.50 16.79 -15.70
CA LEU A 192 6.32 15.65 -16.59
C LEU A 192 6.14 16.14 -18.02
N TRP A 193 6.64 15.38 -18.98
CA TRP A 193 6.46 15.70 -20.39
C TRP A 193 5.03 15.38 -20.82
N ASP A 194 4.34 16.34 -21.43
CA ASP A 194 3.07 16.13 -22.10
C ASP A 194 3.34 15.76 -23.57
N PHE A 195 3.13 14.49 -23.91
CA PHE A 195 3.33 13.98 -25.26
C PHE A 195 2.27 14.45 -26.26
N VAL A 196 1.13 14.95 -25.80
CA VAL A 196 0.05 15.47 -26.64
C VAL A 196 0.33 16.91 -27.03
N ASN A 197 0.79 17.72 -26.07
CA ASN A 197 1.01 19.16 -26.26
C ASN A 197 2.47 19.54 -26.56
N ASP A 198 3.42 18.62 -26.48
CA ASP A 198 4.87 18.84 -26.73
C ASP A 198 5.46 19.89 -25.78
N VAL A 199 5.04 19.86 -24.50
CA VAL A 199 5.45 20.79 -23.46
C VAL A 199 5.73 20.06 -22.14
N TRP A 200 6.49 20.73 -21.26
CA TRP A 200 6.67 20.27 -19.88
C TRP A 200 5.56 20.85 -19.00
N ASP A 201 4.88 20.01 -18.24
CA ASP A 201 3.85 20.38 -17.28
C ASP A 201 4.39 20.36 -15.86
N ASP A 202 4.15 21.43 -15.09
CA ASP A 202 4.49 21.51 -13.67
C ASP A 202 3.54 20.65 -12.84
N HIS A 203 4.07 19.67 -12.10
CA HIS A 203 3.27 18.81 -11.23
C HIS A 203 3.46 19.13 -9.75
N ASP A 204 4.71 19.28 -9.31
CA ASP A 204 5.02 19.59 -7.92
C ASP A 204 6.40 20.24 -7.81
N PHE A 205 6.87 20.41 -6.58
CA PHE A 205 8.21 20.88 -6.28
C PHE A 205 8.71 20.31 -4.97
N TYR A 206 10.02 20.32 -4.82
CA TYR A 206 10.65 20.13 -3.52
C TYR A 206 11.46 21.38 -3.14
N ILE A 207 11.71 21.50 -1.83
CA ILE A 207 12.61 22.51 -1.28
C ILE A 207 13.91 21.80 -0.91
N GLU A 208 15.03 22.42 -1.23
CA GLU A 208 16.35 21.95 -0.81
C GLU A 208 16.38 21.54 0.68
N THR A 209 17.08 20.46 0.99
CA THR A 209 17.24 19.91 2.35
C THR A 209 18.56 19.16 2.47
N GLU A 210 19.27 19.32 3.59
CA GLU A 210 20.50 18.54 3.86
C GLU A 210 20.22 17.13 4.42
N PHE A 211 18.95 16.81 4.65
CA PHE A 211 18.47 15.51 5.08
C PHE A 211 17.75 14.80 3.95
N TRP A 212 17.85 13.47 3.90
CA TRP A 212 17.08 12.66 2.97
C TRP A 212 15.58 12.86 3.19
N ASP A 213 14.87 13.19 2.11
CA ASP A 213 13.42 13.34 2.06
C ASP A 213 12.84 12.55 0.89
N ASN A 214 11.58 12.12 1.04
CA ASN A 214 10.91 11.17 0.15
C ASN A 214 9.54 11.70 -0.30
N PRO A 215 9.47 12.73 -1.16
CA PRO A 215 8.21 13.26 -1.62
C PRO A 215 7.45 12.23 -2.48
N TYR A 216 6.14 12.17 -2.25
CA TYR A 216 5.19 11.43 -3.07
C TYR A 216 4.39 12.44 -3.89
N ILE A 217 4.62 12.45 -5.20
CA ILE A 217 3.99 13.39 -6.12
C ILE A 217 2.79 12.69 -6.74
N PRO A 218 1.54 13.04 -6.35
CA PRO A 218 0.35 12.45 -6.94
C PRO A 218 0.17 12.94 -8.38
N ILE A 219 -0.19 12.02 -9.27
CA ILE A 219 -0.47 12.29 -10.68
C ILE A 219 -1.93 11.95 -10.94
N TRP A 220 -2.74 12.98 -11.20
CA TRP A 220 -4.19 12.80 -11.38
C TRP A 220 -4.57 12.24 -12.74
N ASP A 221 -3.80 12.57 -13.78
CA ASP A 221 -4.01 12.10 -15.15
C ASP A 221 -2.65 11.76 -15.78
N SER A 222 -2.37 10.46 -15.90
CA SER A 222 -1.16 9.94 -16.53
C SER A 222 -1.25 9.93 -18.05
N THR A 223 -2.44 10.01 -18.64
CA THR A 223 -2.67 9.67 -20.04
C THR A 223 -1.96 10.62 -21.01
N LEU A 224 -1.80 11.89 -20.61
CA LEU A 224 -1.05 12.90 -21.38
C LEU A 224 0.48 12.70 -21.29
N HIS A 225 0.94 11.98 -20.26
CA HIS A 225 2.35 11.83 -19.93
C HIS A 225 2.94 10.47 -20.34
N ILE A 226 2.12 9.56 -20.87
CA ILE A 226 2.56 8.28 -21.43
C ILE A 226 2.67 8.42 -22.95
N GLY A 227 3.88 8.23 -23.46
CA GLY A 227 4.17 8.31 -24.88
C GLY A 227 3.38 7.27 -25.69
N THR A 228 3.08 7.63 -26.93
CA THR A 228 2.38 6.77 -27.89
C THR A 228 3.20 6.63 -29.18
N GLY A 229 2.82 5.68 -30.05
CA GLY A 229 3.48 5.49 -31.34
C GLY A 229 4.93 5.05 -31.20
N ALA A 230 5.88 5.88 -31.65
CA ALA A 230 7.31 5.59 -31.57
C ALA A 230 7.85 5.62 -30.13
N ASN A 231 7.19 6.36 -29.24
CA ASN A 231 7.56 6.52 -27.83
C ASN A 231 6.60 5.74 -26.92
N ALA A 232 5.99 4.66 -27.43
CA ALA A 232 4.95 3.92 -26.71
C ALA A 232 5.43 3.43 -25.34
N GLY A 233 4.75 3.88 -24.28
CA GLY A 233 5.07 3.53 -22.90
C GLY A 233 6.30 4.24 -22.33
N GLU A 234 6.78 5.31 -22.98
CA GLU A 234 7.78 6.20 -22.40
C GLU A 234 7.12 7.23 -21.47
N VAL A 235 7.77 7.55 -20.36
CA VAL A 235 7.40 8.68 -19.49
C VAL A 235 8.66 9.46 -19.18
N TRP A 236 8.61 10.78 -19.38
CA TRP A 236 9.72 11.66 -19.05
C TRP A 236 9.38 12.55 -17.86
N VAL A 237 10.26 12.52 -16.87
CA VAL A 237 10.25 13.41 -15.71
C VAL A 237 11.43 14.37 -15.83
N ARG A 238 11.21 15.64 -15.47
CA ARG A 238 12.25 16.65 -15.39
C ARG A 238 12.32 17.25 -13.99
N ILE A 239 13.52 17.26 -13.42
CA ILE A 239 13.86 18.04 -12.23
C ILE A 239 14.50 19.33 -12.71
N TYR A 240 13.82 20.45 -12.51
CA TYR A 240 14.14 21.73 -13.12
C TYR A 240 14.29 22.83 -12.07
N MET A 241 15.36 23.61 -12.19
CA MET A 241 15.57 24.79 -11.37
C MET A 241 15.90 25.98 -12.27
N GLU A 242 15.01 26.97 -12.28
CA GLU A 242 15.13 28.16 -13.13
C GLU A 242 16.27 29.09 -12.65
N ASP A 243 16.33 29.36 -11.35
CA ASP A 243 17.34 30.25 -10.75
C ASP A 243 18.60 29.45 -10.41
N ARG A 244 19.78 29.98 -10.70
CA ARG A 244 21.07 29.37 -10.34
C ARG A 244 21.51 29.64 -8.90
N GLY A 245 20.70 30.39 -8.14
CA GLY A 245 21.09 30.89 -6.84
C GLY A 245 22.41 31.69 -6.89
N LYS A 246 22.95 32.05 -5.73
CA LYS A 246 24.36 32.53 -5.63
C LYS A 246 25.33 31.42 -5.28
N THR A 247 24.80 30.27 -4.91
CA THR A 247 25.53 29.09 -4.45
C THR A 247 25.16 27.98 -5.40
N ILE A 248 26.15 27.20 -5.84
CA ILE A 248 25.92 26.00 -6.62
C ILE A 248 25.58 24.90 -5.62
N HIS A 249 24.46 24.20 -5.82
CA HIS A 249 24.10 23.03 -5.03
C HIS A 249 24.47 21.74 -5.77
N THR A 250 24.69 20.70 -5.00
CA THR A 250 24.72 19.31 -5.48
C THR A 250 23.47 18.61 -4.96
N HIS A 251 22.70 18.04 -5.88
CA HIS A 251 21.53 17.21 -5.62
C HIS A 251 21.97 15.75 -5.59
N PHE A 252 21.48 15.00 -4.62
CA PHE A 252 21.75 13.57 -4.45
C PHE A 252 20.43 12.84 -4.59
N PHE A 253 20.36 11.84 -5.46
CA PHE A 253 19.19 11.01 -5.68
C PHE A 253 19.57 9.55 -5.60
N ASP A 254 18.92 8.78 -4.75
CA ASP A 254 19.12 7.32 -4.64
C ASP A 254 17.86 6.54 -5.06
N PHE A 255 16.76 7.25 -5.37
CA PHE A 255 15.52 6.59 -5.78
C PHE A 255 14.66 7.46 -6.73
N PHE A 256 14.32 6.89 -7.90
CA PHE A 256 13.27 7.39 -8.79
C PHE A 256 12.35 6.24 -9.20
N GLN A 257 11.05 6.38 -8.94
CA GLN A 257 10.08 5.35 -9.29
C GLN A 257 8.72 5.92 -9.63
N LEU A 258 8.11 5.47 -10.74
CA LEU A 258 6.67 5.63 -10.96
C LEU A 258 5.95 4.43 -10.37
N SER A 259 4.72 4.63 -9.92
CA SER A 259 3.87 3.49 -9.59
C SER A 259 2.39 3.73 -9.87
N LEU A 260 1.68 2.62 -10.01
CA LEU A 260 0.25 2.53 -10.13
C LEU A 260 -0.29 1.78 -8.91
N GLY A 261 -1.13 2.44 -8.11
CA GLY A 261 -1.81 1.84 -6.96
C GLY A 261 -1.84 2.75 -5.74
N THR A 262 -2.35 2.25 -4.61
CA THR A 262 -2.30 2.95 -3.32
C THR A 262 -1.00 2.61 -2.59
N GLY A 263 0.15 2.93 -3.19
CA GLY A 263 1.45 2.66 -2.59
C GLY A 263 1.83 3.76 -1.61
N THR A 264 1.41 3.69 -0.35
CA THR A 264 2.08 4.45 0.73
C THR A 264 3.22 3.60 1.28
N PHE A 265 4.47 3.98 1.02
CA PHE A 265 5.61 3.33 1.66
C PHE A 265 5.57 3.64 3.15
N ALA A 266 5.56 2.60 3.99
CA ALA A 266 5.84 2.75 5.40
C ALA A 266 7.32 3.14 5.54
N SER A 267 7.58 4.25 6.22
CA SER A 267 8.78 5.09 6.07
C SER A 267 10.15 4.50 6.43
N GLN A 268 10.33 3.18 6.57
CA GLN A 268 11.60 2.59 7.03
C GLN A 268 12.01 1.24 6.41
N GLU A 269 11.14 0.50 5.73
CA GLU A 269 11.53 -0.82 5.19
C GLU A 269 10.54 -1.25 4.11
N VAL A 270 10.80 -0.91 2.85
CA VAL A 270 10.28 -1.69 1.72
C VAL A 270 11.34 -1.64 0.62
N ASP A 271 12.14 -2.68 0.55
CA ASP A 271 12.79 -3.04 -0.71
C ASP A 271 11.64 -3.42 -1.68
N PRO A 272 11.56 -2.87 -2.90
CA PRO A 272 10.54 -3.30 -3.87
C PRO A 272 10.57 -4.82 -4.19
N LEU A 273 11.61 -5.54 -3.73
CA LEU A 273 11.70 -7.00 -3.77
C LEU A 273 11.19 -7.72 -2.50
N SER A 274 10.88 -7.01 -1.41
CA SER A 274 10.34 -7.60 -0.19
C SER A 274 8.82 -7.72 -0.26
N TRP A 275 8.34 -8.97 -0.25
CA TRP A 275 6.91 -9.28 -0.09
C TRP A 275 6.53 -9.06 1.38
N HIS A 276 5.60 -8.15 1.64
CA HIS A 276 5.00 -7.90 2.96
C HIS A 276 3.61 -8.53 3.09
#